data_AF-A0A7C1YBC3-F1
#
_entry.id   AF-A0A7C1YBC3-F1
#
_cell.length_a   1.000
_cell.length_b   1.000
_cell.length_c   1.000
_cell.angle_alpha   90.00
_cell.angle_beta   90.00
_cell.angle_gamma   90.00
#
_symmetry.space_group_name_H-M   'P 1'
#
loop_
_entity.id
_entity.type
_entity.pdbx_description
1 polymer ?
#
loop_
_entity_poly.entity_id
_entity_poly.type
_entity_poly.pdbx_seq_one_letter_code
_entity_poly.pdbx_strand_id
1 'polypeptide(L)'
;MAKSSSAKKVNKAAAAGGGRSARRSDRSLMFPVAMAVVVLVGVVLVFLGRQERVTSFDSSAPQLGDHFHSTYELYVCGEQVDPIPNDSADDRTGVHTHGDSLIHIHPFVTTVTGTGANLGAFFDEVQLQFDDNTLELPDGRILESGKTECAPGEPGVLKVYKWASVSAQAPLVFEDNLRQVRLDQNRPGEGQLFTIAFMPEGTPVDEIPRPDDAYLREYIGLPPADQPLDEAPDGHDGTGTDTGGADGTTGDSSTTTGDTTTTTAG
;
A
#
# COMPACT_ATOMS: atom_id res chain seq x y z
N MET A 1 20.46 -12.23 -93.59
CA MET A 1 19.22 -11.42 -93.75
C MET A 1 18.09 -12.11 -92.99
N ALA A 2 17.47 -11.34 -92.07
CA ALA A 2 16.33 -11.57 -91.15
C ALA A 2 15.50 -12.87 -91.31
N LYS A 3 15.18 -13.71 -90.30
CA LYS A 3 14.85 -13.54 -88.86
C LYS A 3 13.86 -12.39 -88.57
N SER A 4 12.57 -12.73 -88.52
CA SER A 4 11.62 -12.31 -87.45
C SER A 4 10.17 -12.34 -87.96
N SER A 5 9.50 -13.49 -87.88
CA SER A 5 8.03 -13.56 -87.86
C SER A 5 7.49 -14.00 -86.49
N SER A 6 8.36 -14.47 -85.59
CA SER A 6 7.99 -14.92 -84.25
C SER A 6 7.77 -13.79 -83.25
N ALA A 7 8.38 -12.61 -83.47
CA ALA A 7 8.26 -11.47 -82.54
C ALA A 7 6.86 -10.81 -82.53
N LYS A 8 6.07 -10.94 -83.62
CA LYS A 8 4.72 -10.34 -83.70
C LYS A 8 3.62 -11.20 -83.09
N LYS A 9 3.84 -12.52 -82.92
CA LYS A 9 2.84 -13.41 -82.30
C LYS A 9 2.95 -13.47 -80.78
N VAL A 10 4.13 -13.22 -80.20
CA VAL A 10 4.31 -13.15 -78.74
C VAL A 10 3.79 -11.86 -78.12
N ASN A 11 3.73 -10.76 -78.88
CA ASN A 11 3.20 -9.48 -78.37
C ASN A 11 1.66 -9.47 -78.21
N LYS A 12 0.92 -10.35 -78.90
CA LYS A 12 -0.54 -10.43 -78.77
C LYS A 12 -1.00 -11.31 -77.61
N ALA A 13 -0.17 -12.25 -77.16
CA ALA A 13 -0.44 -13.05 -75.96
C ALA A 13 -0.17 -12.25 -74.66
N ALA A 14 0.81 -11.34 -74.68
CA ALA A 14 1.06 -10.43 -73.55
C ALA A 14 -0.06 -9.39 -73.35
N ALA A 15 -0.74 -8.98 -74.43
CA ALA A 15 -1.83 -7.99 -74.36
C ALA A 15 -3.19 -8.57 -73.90
N ALA A 16 -3.38 -9.88 -73.95
CA ALA A 16 -4.63 -10.52 -73.54
C ALA A 16 -4.61 -11.05 -72.08
N GLY A 17 -3.45 -11.09 -71.43
CA GLY A 17 -3.30 -11.64 -70.07
C GLY A 17 -3.31 -10.63 -68.92
N GLY A 18 -3.25 -9.32 -69.20
CA GLY A 18 -3.05 -8.28 -68.17
C GLY A 18 -4.32 -7.70 -67.54
N GLY A 19 -5.49 -8.27 -67.83
CA GLY A 19 -6.80 -7.64 -67.60
C GLY A 19 -7.61 -8.17 -66.44
N ARG A 20 -7.00 -8.82 -65.44
CA ARG A 20 -7.59 -8.85 -64.11
C ARG A 20 -6.55 -8.27 -63.19
N SER A 21 -6.59 -6.93 -63.08
CA SER A 21 -6.37 -6.32 -61.77
C SER A 21 -7.13 -7.21 -60.80
N ALA A 22 -6.40 -8.05 -60.07
CA ALA A 22 -6.84 -8.43 -58.76
C ALA A 22 -7.28 -7.09 -58.19
N ARG A 23 -8.59 -6.95 -57.98
CA ARG A 23 -9.14 -5.92 -57.12
C ARG A 23 -8.49 -6.23 -55.79
N ARG A 24 -7.25 -5.75 -55.66
CA ARG A 24 -6.53 -5.54 -54.43
C ARG A 24 -7.56 -4.68 -53.76
N SER A 25 -8.38 -5.33 -52.94
CA SER A 25 -9.29 -4.69 -52.03
C SER A 25 -8.49 -3.49 -51.56
N ASP A 26 -8.98 -2.31 -51.91
CA ASP A 26 -8.43 -1.06 -51.45
C ASP A 26 -8.53 -1.20 -49.93
N ARG A 27 -7.49 -1.80 -49.34
CA ARG A 27 -7.45 -2.17 -47.93
C ARG A 27 -7.29 -0.82 -47.31
N SER A 28 -8.43 -0.17 -47.07
CA SER A 28 -8.51 1.19 -46.61
C SER A 28 -7.67 1.24 -45.34
N LEU A 29 -6.44 1.73 -45.45
CA LEU A 29 -5.49 1.79 -44.34
C LEU A 29 -6.06 2.66 -43.21
N MET A 30 -7.07 3.47 -43.51
CA MET A 30 -7.89 4.22 -42.57
C MET A 30 -8.40 3.38 -41.40
N PHE A 31 -8.92 2.17 -41.64
CA PHE A 31 -9.45 1.34 -40.55
C PHE A 31 -8.35 0.82 -39.60
N PRO A 32 -7.28 0.14 -40.05
CA PRO A 32 -6.22 -0.29 -39.16
C PRO A 32 -5.45 0.88 -38.53
N VAL A 33 -5.30 2.02 -39.22
CA VAL A 33 -4.69 3.23 -38.65
C VAL A 33 -5.58 3.82 -37.55
N ALA A 34 -6.89 3.93 -37.76
CA ALA A 34 -7.80 4.39 -36.72
C ALA A 34 -7.79 3.48 -35.49
N MET A 35 -7.77 2.15 -35.69
CA MET A 35 -7.64 1.20 -34.57
C MET A 35 -6.30 1.33 -33.84
N ALA A 36 -5.20 1.51 -34.57
CA ALA A 36 -3.90 1.74 -33.94
C ALA A 36 -3.88 3.03 -33.10
N VAL A 37 -4.53 4.10 -33.58
CA VAL A 37 -4.68 5.35 -32.81
C VAL A 37 -5.50 5.13 -31.54
N VAL A 38 -6.62 4.40 -31.62
CA VAL A 38 -7.45 4.10 -30.43
C VAL A 38 -6.65 3.29 -29.40
N VAL A 39 -5.88 2.29 -29.83
CA VAL A 39 -5.01 1.51 -28.93
C VAL A 39 -3.95 2.40 -28.30
N LEU A 40 -3.29 3.28 -29.08
CA LEU A 40 -2.29 4.22 -28.58
C LEU A 40 -2.89 5.18 -27.55
N VAL A 41 -4.05 5.75 -27.83
CA VAL A 41 -4.77 6.62 -26.88
C VAL A 41 -5.15 5.84 -25.63
N GLY A 42 -5.66 4.61 -25.76
CA GLY A 42 -5.95 3.74 -24.62
C GLY A 42 -4.73 3.47 -23.74
N VAL A 43 -3.59 3.12 -24.35
CA VAL A 43 -2.33 2.91 -23.63
C VAL A 43 -1.86 4.19 -22.94
N VAL A 44 -1.94 5.34 -23.61
CA VAL A 44 -1.60 6.64 -23.01
C VAL A 44 -2.52 6.97 -21.84
N LEU A 45 -3.83 6.77 -21.96
CA LEU A 45 -4.78 7.00 -20.86
C LEU A 45 -4.54 6.06 -19.68
N VAL A 46 -4.26 4.78 -19.93
CA VAL A 46 -3.88 3.83 -18.87
C VAL A 46 -2.56 4.24 -18.22
N PHE A 47 -1.58 4.67 -19.01
CA PHE A 47 -0.29 5.12 -18.51
C PHE A 47 -0.42 6.37 -17.65
N LEU A 48 -1.14 7.40 -18.13
CA LEU A 48 -1.43 8.61 -17.36
C LEU A 48 -2.23 8.30 -16.10
N GLY A 49 -3.25 7.44 -16.20
CA GLY A 49 -4.04 6.99 -15.06
C GLY A 49 -3.24 6.18 -14.03
N ARG A 50 -2.23 5.40 -14.45
CA ARG A 50 -1.28 4.77 -13.52
C ARG A 50 -0.32 5.79 -12.93
N GLN A 51 0.20 6.73 -13.73
CA GLN A 51 1.13 7.74 -13.25
C GLN A 51 0.51 8.66 -12.22
N GLU A 52 -0.71 9.17 -12.40
CA GLU A 52 -1.37 10.02 -11.41
C GLU A 52 -1.60 9.29 -10.07
N ARG A 53 -1.86 7.98 -10.13
CA ARG A 53 -1.88 7.15 -8.91
C ARG A 53 -0.48 7.11 -8.30
N VAL A 54 0.55 6.74 -9.07
CA VAL A 54 1.92 6.57 -8.60
C VAL A 54 2.57 7.87 -8.08
N THR A 55 2.39 9.00 -8.77
CA THR A 55 3.04 10.28 -8.43
C THR A 55 2.37 11.00 -7.27
N SER A 56 1.09 10.73 -6.99
CA SER A 56 0.42 11.23 -5.78
C SER A 56 1.02 10.66 -4.49
N PHE A 57 1.72 9.52 -4.56
CA PHE A 57 2.36 8.84 -3.42
C PHE A 57 3.72 9.42 -3.01
N ASP A 58 4.44 10.11 -3.90
CA ASP A 58 5.82 10.53 -3.61
C ASP A 58 5.92 11.81 -2.76
N SER A 59 4.87 12.63 -2.72
CA SER A 59 4.83 13.85 -1.88
C SER A 59 4.30 13.60 -0.46
N SER A 60 4.17 12.33 -0.07
CA SER A 60 3.53 11.90 1.19
C SER A 60 4.36 10.82 1.91
N ALA A 61 5.63 10.67 1.53
CA ALA A 61 6.49 9.65 2.08
C ALA A 61 6.78 9.93 3.57
N PRO A 62 6.65 8.94 4.48
CA PRO A 62 6.80 9.17 5.92
C PRO A 62 8.19 9.66 6.29
N GLN A 63 8.24 10.53 7.28
CA GLN A 63 9.45 11.10 7.86
C GLN A 63 9.51 10.82 9.37
N LEU A 64 10.67 11.08 9.96
CA LEU A 64 10.78 11.05 11.42
C LEU A 64 9.86 12.10 12.03
N GLY A 65 9.10 11.70 13.06
CA GLY A 65 8.15 12.57 13.74
C GLY A 65 6.81 12.78 13.02
N ASP A 66 6.61 12.15 11.86
CA ASP A 66 5.25 11.97 11.34
C ASP A 66 4.47 11.04 12.27
N HIS A 67 3.15 11.22 12.34
CA HIS A 67 2.23 10.30 13.01
C HIS A 67 0.94 10.21 12.22
N PHE A 68 0.59 9.01 11.80
CA PHE A 68 -0.63 8.73 11.05
C PHE A 68 -1.02 7.25 11.21
N HIS A 69 -2.23 6.94 10.75
CA HIS A 69 -2.82 5.63 10.89
C HIS A 69 -3.28 5.10 9.53
N SER A 70 -3.25 3.79 9.36
CA SER A 70 -3.82 3.10 8.21
C SER A 70 -4.66 1.94 8.70
N THR A 71 -5.83 1.70 8.13
CA THR A 71 -6.60 0.50 8.50
C THR A 71 -6.19 -0.68 7.64
N TYR A 72 -6.23 -1.88 8.22
CA TYR A 72 -6.03 -3.12 7.50
C TYR A 72 -7.01 -4.20 7.95
N GLU A 73 -7.38 -5.08 7.02
CA GLU A 73 -8.12 -6.30 7.32
C GLU A 73 -7.47 -7.50 6.61
N LEU A 74 -7.53 -8.65 7.27
CA LEU A 74 -7.05 -9.93 6.76
C LEU A 74 -8.23 -10.77 6.29
N TYR A 75 -8.14 -11.32 5.08
CA TYR A 75 -9.15 -12.23 4.53
C TYR A 75 -8.55 -13.53 4.08
N VAL A 76 -9.20 -14.63 4.43
CA VAL A 76 -8.80 -15.98 4.04
C VAL A 76 -10.02 -16.68 3.44
N CYS A 77 -9.93 -17.00 2.16
CA CYS A 77 -10.95 -17.73 1.41
C CYS A 77 -12.36 -17.10 1.49
N GLY A 78 -12.41 -15.77 1.52
CA GLY A 78 -13.65 -14.99 1.57
C GLY A 78 -14.15 -14.65 2.98
N GLU A 79 -13.49 -15.14 4.03
CA GLU A 79 -13.83 -14.82 5.41
C GLU A 79 -12.81 -13.86 6.01
N GLN A 80 -13.29 -12.84 6.73
CA GLN A 80 -12.44 -11.97 7.54
C GLN A 80 -11.90 -12.78 8.72
N VAL A 81 -10.60 -12.69 8.97
CA VAL A 81 -9.97 -13.30 10.15
C VAL A 81 -9.59 -12.24 11.16
N ASP A 82 -9.28 -12.68 12.39
CA ASP A 82 -8.90 -11.80 13.49
C ASP A 82 -7.71 -10.90 13.10
N PRO A 83 -7.69 -9.65 13.57
CA PRO A 83 -6.56 -8.75 13.35
C PRO A 83 -5.29 -9.26 14.04
N ILE A 84 -4.14 -8.73 13.64
CA ILE A 84 -2.86 -9.04 14.28
C ILE A 84 -2.90 -8.49 15.71
N PRO A 85 -2.63 -9.32 16.74
CA PRO A 85 -2.66 -8.90 18.14
C PRO A 85 -1.77 -7.70 18.43
N ASN A 86 -2.05 -7.03 19.56
CA ASN A 86 -1.26 -5.91 20.02
C ASN A 86 0.23 -6.25 20.16
N ASP A 87 1.08 -5.50 19.46
CA ASP A 87 2.55 -5.57 19.54
C ASP A 87 3.19 -4.29 20.11
N SER A 88 2.40 -3.29 20.53
CA SER A 88 2.90 -1.97 20.96
C SER A 88 3.85 -2.01 22.17
N ALA A 89 3.82 -3.07 22.97
CA ALA A 89 4.74 -3.28 24.08
C ALA A 89 6.21 -3.50 23.64
N ASP A 90 6.43 -3.89 22.37
CA ASP A 90 7.75 -4.08 21.75
C ASP A 90 7.83 -3.34 20.42
N ASP A 91 7.34 -2.09 20.35
CA ASP A 91 7.50 -1.25 19.16
C ASP A 91 8.97 -0.81 19.01
N ARG A 92 9.67 -1.40 18.04
CA ARG A 92 11.10 -1.16 17.79
C ARG A 92 11.37 -0.13 16.71
N THR A 93 10.37 0.26 15.92
CA THR A 93 10.59 1.14 14.75
C THR A 93 9.63 2.32 14.63
N GLY A 94 8.46 2.26 15.27
CA GLY A 94 7.37 3.20 15.12
C GLY A 94 6.32 2.74 14.10
N VAL A 95 6.22 1.44 13.83
CA VAL A 95 5.23 0.87 12.90
C VAL A 95 4.60 -0.37 13.53
N HIS A 96 3.50 -0.22 14.25
CA HIS A 96 2.93 -1.26 15.10
C HIS A 96 1.38 -1.32 15.01
N THR A 97 0.73 -2.23 15.74
CA THR A 97 -0.73 -2.44 15.81
C THR A 97 -1.18 -2.66 17.26
N HIS A 98 -2.41 -2.26 17.61
CA HIS A 98 -2.99 -2.56 18.93
C HIS A 98 -3.94 -3.75 18.92
N GLY A 99 -4.05 -4.44 17.78
CA GLY A 99 -5.11 -5.42 17.56
C GLY A 99 -6.47 -4.79 17.28
N ASP A 100 -6.47 -3.53 16.86
CA ASP A 100 -7.62 -2.69 16.56
C ASP A 100 -7.84 -2.49 15.04
N SER A 101 -7.23 -3.35 14.22
CA SER A 101 -7.23 -3.26 12.75
C SER A 101 -6.62 -1.96 12.21
N LEU A 102 -5.78 -1.28 13.01
CA LEU A 102 -4.96 -0.16 12.57
C LEU A 102 -3.48 -0.54 12.57
N ILE A 103 -2.78 -0.06 11.55
CA ILE A 103 -1.34 0.13 11.56
C ILE A 103 -1.13 1.56 12.06
N HIS A 104 -0.45 1.68 13.18
CA HIS A 104 0.01 2.93 13.80
C HIS A 104 1.40 3.23 13.25
N ILE A 105 1.57 4.38 12.60
CA ILE A 105 2.81 4.76 11.93
C ILE A 105 3.32 6.08 12.50
N HIS A 106 4.36 5.99 13.31
CA HIS A 106 5.12 7.11 13.84
C HIS A 106 6.62 6.81 13.88
N PRO A 107 7.31 6.83 12.71
CA PRO A 107 8.71 6.43 12.59
C PRO A 107 9.62 7.21 13.54
N PHE A 108 10.34 6.49 14.39
CA PHE A 108 11.45 7.05 15.18
C PHE A 108 12.83 6.57 14.70
N VAL A 109 12.86 5.63 13.74
CA VAL A 109 14.07 5.24 13.00
C VAL A 109 13.90 5.46 11.50
N THR A 110 15.00 5.71 10.79
CA THR A 110 14.97 6.03 9.35
C THR A 110 14.69 4.82 8.46
N THR A 111 14.87 3.59 8.96
CA THR A 111 14.62 2.35 8.20
C THR A 111 13.16 2.16 7.81
N VAL A 112 12.23 2.80 8.52
CA VAL A 112 10.78 2.76 8.25
C VAL A 112 10.24 4.12 7.79
N THR A 113 11.10 4.94 7.18
CA THR A 113 10.73 6.20 6.52
C THR A 113 10.78 6.05 4.99
N GLY A 114 10.22 7.01 4.25
CA GLY A 114 10.40 7.08 2.80
C GLY A 114 9.81 5.87 2.06
N THR A 115 10.67 5.07 1.43
CA THR A 115 10.30 3.79 0.79
C THR A 115 10.36 2.60 1.75
N GLY A 116 11.01 2.75 2.91
CA GLY A 116 11.08 1.75 3.96
C GLY A 116 9.79 1.65 4.78
N ALA A 117 8.95 2.69 4.76
CA ALA A 117 7.59 2.63 5.27
C ALA A 117 6.71 1.79 4.34
N ASN A 118 6.62 0.48 4.59
CA ASN A 118 5.88 -0.48 3.77
C ASN A 118 5.32 -1.63 4.61
N LEU A 119 4.46 -2.46 4.01
CA LEU A 119 3.90 -3.63 4.69
C LEU A 119 4.98 -4.60 5.16
N GLY A 120 6.10 -4.73 4.45
CA GLY A 120 7.23 -5.55 4.89
C GLY A 120 7.77 -5.11 6.26
N ALA A 121 7.94 -3.81 6.48
CA ALA A 121 8.35 -3.26 7.77
C ALA A 121 7.34 -3.55 8.88
N PHE A 122 6.04 -3.41 8.59
CA PHE A 122 4.98 -3.76 9.54
C PHE A 122 5.01 -5.25 9.91
N PHE A 123 5.10 -6.14 8.92
CA PHE A 123 5.16 -7.58 9.16
C PHE A 123 6.45 -8.03 9.88
N ASP A 124 7.57 -7.32 9.65
CA ASP A 124 8.80 -7.52 10.41
C ASP A 124 8.66 -7.06 11.88
N GLU A 125 7.89 -6.00 12.14
CA GLU A 125 7.62 -5.52 13.50
C GLU A 125 6.81 -6.55 14.30
N VAL A 126 5.68 -6.98 13.75
CA VAL A 126 4.79 -8.00 14.36
C VAL A 126 5.32 -9.43 14.28
N GLN A 127 6.50 -9.63 13.67
CA GLN A 127 7.20 -10.91 13.54
C GLN A 127 6.40 -12.02 12.85
N LEU A 128 5.61 -11.67 11.85
CA LEU A 128 4.83 -12.62 11.03
C LEU A 128 5.45 -12.73 9.63
N GLN A 129 5.51 -13.94 9.08
CA GLN A 129 5.98 -14.13 7.71
C GLN A 129 5.01 -13.54 6.69
N PHE A 130 5.54 -12.67 5.84
CA PHE A 130 4.79 -12.06 4.74
C PHE A 130 5.71 -11.84 3.55
N ASP A 131 5.43 -12.48 2.43
CA ASP A 131 6.12 -12.28 1.16
C ASP A 131 5.13 -12.39 -0.01
N ASP A 132 5.62 -12.47 -1.25
CA ASP A 132 4.77 -12.53 -2.44
C ASP A 132 3.88 -13.78 -2.50
N ASN A 133 4.25 -14.85 -1.80
CA ASN A 133 3.55 -16.12 -1.80
C ASN A 133 3.10 -16.58 -0.41
N THR A 134 3.68 -16.06 0.66
CA THR A 134 3.49 -16.55 2.03
C THR A 134 2.80 -15.51 2.89
N LEU A 135 1.79 -15.93 3.65
CA LEU A 135 1.20 -15.17 4.76
C LEU A 135 1.10 -16.08 5.98
N GLU A 136 1.72 -15.69 7.08
CA GLU A 136 1.51 -16.27 8.41
C GLU A 136 0.42 -15.50 9.14
N LEU A 137 -0.59 -16.22 9.61
CA LEU A 137 -1.68 -15.67 10.41
C LEU A 137 -1.29 -15.62 11.89
N PRO A 138 -1.96 -14.78 12.70
CA PRO A 138 -1.73 -14.73 14.15
C PRO A 138 -1.93 -16.04 14.90
N ASP A 139 -2.73 -16.96 14.34
CA ASP A 139 -2.95 -18.30 14.90
C ASP A 139 -1.84 -19.32 14.54
N GLY A 140 -0.80 -18.88 13.83
CA GLY A 140 0.36 -19.67 13.41
C GLY A 140 0.14 -20.47 12.13
N ARG A 141 -1.02 -20.36 11.47
CA ARG A 141 -1.21 -20.98 10.14
C ARG A 141 -0.39 -20.24 9.10
N ILE A 142 0.30 -21.00 8.25
CA ILE A 142 1.01 -20.48 7.08
C ILE A 142 0.17 -20.78 5.82
N LEU A 143 -0.17 -19.73 5.09
CA LEU A 143 -0.86 -19.78 3.82
C LEU A 143 0.17 -19.57 2.70
N GLU A 144 0.33 -20.57 1.83
CA GLU A 144 1.25 -20.52 0.70
C GLU A 144 0.49 -20.50 -0.62
N SER A 145 0.71 -19.48 -1.43
CA SER A 145 0.04 -19.30 -2.72
C SER A 145 0.34 -20.47 -3.66
N GLY A 146 -0.69 -20.98 -4.32
CA GLY A 146 -0.59 -22.15 -5.20
C GLY A 146 -0.42 -23.50 -4.48
N LYS A 147 -0.32 -23.52 -3.15
CA LYS A 147 -0.21 -24.76 -2.34
C LYS A 147 -1.35 -24.93 -1.35
N THR A 148 -1.67 -23.87 -0.61
CA THR A 148 -2.82 -23.87 0.31
C THR A 148 -4.08 -23.63 -0.51
N GLU A 149 -5.02 -24.56 -0.41
CA GLU A 149 -6.29 -24.51 -1.13
C GLU A 149 -7.39 -23.90 -0.26
N CYS A 150 -8.27 -23.10 -0.87
CA CYS A 150 -9.48 -22.59 -0.21
C CYS A 150 -10.62 -23.62 -0.24
N ALA A 151 -10.71 -24.36 -1.32
CA ALA A 151 -11.58 -25.51 -1.49
C ALA A 151 -10.84 -26.56 -2.33
N PRO A 152 -11.25 -27.85 -2.32
CA PRO A 152 -10.56 -28.88 -3.07
C PRO A 152 -10.37 -28.53 -4.55
N GLY A 153 -9.11 -28.36 -4.97
CA GLY A 153 -8.75 -27.98 -6.34
C GLY A 153 -8.83 -26.49 -6.65
N GLU A 154 -9.06 -25.63 -5.66
CA GLU A 154 -9.05 -24.18 -5.77
C GLU A 154 -7.86 -23.61 -4.97
N PRO A 155 -6.66 -23.52 -5.58
CA PRO A 155 -5.51 -22.94 -4.92
C PRO A 155 -5.75 -21.47 -4.58
N GLY A 156 -5.40 -21.09 -3.36
CA GLY A 156 -5.43 -19.70 -2.95
C GLY A 156 -4.20 -18.94 -3.45
N VAL A 157 -4.38 -17.63 -3.63
CA VAL A 157 -3.35 -16.67 -3.99
C VAL A 157 -3.41 -15.47 -3.06
N LEU A 158 -2.24 -15.02 -2.62
CA LEU A 158 -2.08 -13.84 -1.77
C LEU A 158 -2.04 -12.58 -2.63
N LYS A 159 -2.85 -11.59 -2.27
CA LYS A 159 -2.87 -10.26 -2.91
C LYS A 159 -3.08 -9.18 -1.85
N VAL A 160 -2.61 -7.98 -2.16
CA VAL A 160 -2.89 -6.78 -1.36
C VAL A 160 -3.72 -5.80 -2.17
N TYR A 161 -4.77 -5.27 -1.54
CA TYR A 161 -5.66 -4.26 -2.11
C TYR A 161 -5.51 -2.98 -1.30
N LYS A 162 -5.00 -1.92 -1.92
CA LYS A 162 -4.76 -0.63 -1.26
C LYS A 162 -5.73 0.42 -1.78
N TRP A 163 -6.54 0.99 -0.91
CA TRP A 163 -7.24 2.24 -1.18
C TRP A 163 -6.36 3.40 -0.74
N ALA A 164 -6.01 4.25 -1.70
CA ALA A 164 -5.12 5.38 -1.49
C ALA A 164 -5.73 6.54 -0.67
N SER A 165 -6.97 6.41 -0.22
CA SER A 165 -7.61 7.27 0.78
C SER A 165 -8.96 6.67 1.20
N VAL A 166 -9.55 7.17 2.29
CA VAL A 166 -10.93 6.82 2.70
C VAL A 166 -11.99 7.25 1.68
N SER A 167 -11.65 8.10 0.72
CA SER A 167 -12.56 8.52 -0.35
C SER A 167 -12.40 7.71 -1.65
N ALA A 168 -11.34 6.90 -1.75
CA ALA A 168 -11.04 6.13 -2.94
C ALA A 168 -12.15 5.10 -3.20
N GLN A 169 -12.61 5.05 -4.46
CA GLN A 169 -13.71 4.17 -4.86
C GLN A 169 -13.24 2.76 -5.25
N ALA A 170 -11.96 2.59 -5.56
CA ALA A 170 -11.40 1.32 -6.00
C ALA A 170 -9.96 1.16 -5.48
N PRO A 171 -9.53 -0.09 -5.23
CA PRO A 171 -8.17 -0.35 -4.77
C PRO A 171 -7.16 -0.33 -5.93
N LEU A 172 -5.91 -0.10 -5.56
CA LEU A 172 -4.75 -0.63 -6.26
C LEU A 172 -4.54 -2.08 -5.86
N VAL A 173 -4.40 -2.96 -6.84
CA VAL A 173 -4.18 -4.40 -6.62
C VAL A 173 -2.71 -4.72 -6.82
N PHE A 174 -2.11 -5.38 -5.84
CA PHE A 174 -0.74 -5.87 -5.85
C PHE A 174 -0.77 -7.40 -5.82
N GLU A 175 -0.09 -8.00 -6.78
CA GLU A 175 0.05 -9.46 -6.94
C GLU A 175 1.51 -9.91 -6.77
N ASP A 176 2.43 -8.95 -6.75
CA ASP A 176 3.86 -9.14 -6.54
C ASP A 176 4.42 -7.97 -5.72
N ASN A 177 5.64 -8.13 -5.22
CA ASN A 177 6.31 -7.15 -4.36
C ASN A 177 5.43 -6.71 -3.18
N LEU A 178 4.71 -7.66 -2.57
CA LEU A 178 3.67 -7.37 -1.57
C LEU A 178 4.27 -6.69 -0.33
N ARG A 179 5.48 -7.09 0.05
CA ARG A 179 6.25 -6.43 1.11
C ARG A 179 6.54 -4.96 0.82
N GLN A 180 6.65 -4.56 -0.44
CA GLN A 180 7.01 -3.20 -0.84
C GLN A 180 5.78 -2.29 -1.01
N VAL A 181 4.58 -2.77 -0.69
CA VAL A 181 3.38 -1.93 -0.68
C VAL A 181 3.55 -0.85 0.38
N ARG A 182 3.66 0.40 -0.08
CA ARG A 182 4.06 1.55 0.74
C ARG A 182 2.96 1.95 1.72
N LEU A 183 3.40 2.35 2.91
CA LEU A 183 2.63 3.08 3.91
C LEU A 183 2.92 4.57 3.71
N ASP A 184 2.29 5.21 2.72
CA ASP A 184 2.71 6.53 2.19
C ASP A 184 1.63 7.62 2.33
N GLN A 185 0.76 7.51 3.33
CA GLN A 185 -0.29 8.51 3.56
C GLN A 185 -0.12 9.23 4.91
N ASN A 186 0.85 10.13 4.97
CA ASN A 186 1.03 11.04 6.12
C ASN A 186 0.21 12.34 6.02
N ARG A 187 -0.65 12.50 4.99
CA ARG A 187 -1.48 13.71 4.85
C ARG A 187 -2.67 13.66 5.81
N PRO A 188 -2.89 14.73 6.61
CA PRO A 188 -4.03 14.80 7.51
C PRO A 188 -5.36 14.62 6.77
N GLY A 189 -6.22 13.73 7.28
CA GLY A 189 -7.59 13.53 6.80
C GLY A 189 -7.77 12.65 5.57
N GLU A 190 -6.69 12.09 4.99
CA GLU A 190 -6.83 11.24 3.79
C GLU A 190 -6.96 9.75 4.11
N GLY A 191 -6.14 9.21 5.04
CA GLY A 191 -6.19 7.82 5.56
C GLY A 191 -6.23 6.69 4.52
N GLN A 192 -5.25 5.79 4.50
CA GLN A 192 -5.25 4.65 3.57
C GLN A 192 -5.84 3.38 4.21
N LEU A 193 -6.30 2.47 3.34
CA LEU A 193 -6.93 1.21 3.73
C LEU A 193 -6.28 0.06 2.98
N PHE A 194 -6.12 -1.07 3.67
CA PHE A 194 -5.54 -2.29 3.13
C PHE A 194 -6.44 -3.50 3.35
N THR A 195 -6.69 -4.26 2.29
CA THR A 195 -7.16 -5.64 2.44
C THR A 195 -6.01 -6.56 2.03
N ILE A 196 -5.55 -7.40 2.95
CA ILE A 196 -4.54 -8.43 2.68
C ILE A 196 -5.30 -9.75 2.59
N ALA A 197 -5.42 -10.29 1.39
CA ALA A 197 -6.35 -11.38 1.13
C ALA A 197 -5.67 -12.58 0.49
N PHE A 198 -5.90 -13.75 1.07
CA PHE A 198 -5.57 -15.05 0.52
C PHE A 198 -6.86 -15.71 0.01
N MET A 199 -7.07 -15.75 -1.31
CA MET A 199 -8.36 -16.15 -1.90
C MET A 199 -8.17 -17.00 -3.15
N PRO A 200 -9.20 -17.71 -3.64
CA PRO A 200 -9.09 -18.48 -4.87
C PRO A 200 -8.51 -17.66 -6.03
N GLU A 201 -7.66 -18.29 -6.84
CA GLU A 201 -7.15 -17.66 -8.05
C GLU A 201 -8.29 -17.17 -8.95
N GLY A 202 -8.19 -15.93 -9.42
CA GLY A 202 -9.20 -15.33 -10.30
C GLY A 202 -10.40 -14.70 -9.60
N THR A 203 -10.43 -14.65 -8.26
CA THR A 203 -11.45 -13.90 -7.51
C THR A 203 -11.58 -12.46 -8.03
N PRO A 204 -12.77 -12.00 -8.43
CA PRO A 204 -13.00 -10.64 -8.91
C PRO A 204 -12.72 -9.56 -7.86
N VAL A 205 -12.22 -8.40 -8.28
CA VAL A 205 -11.84 -7.30 -7.36
C VAL A 205 -13.05 -6.73 -6.61
N ASP A 206 -14.24 -6.75 -7.20
CA ASP A 206 -15.49 -6.27 -6.62
C ASP A 206 -16.09 -7.20 -5.56
N GLU A 207 -15.61 -8.45 -5.50
CA GLU A 207 -15.92 -9.38 -4.41
C GLU A 207 -15.00 -9.15 -3.20
N ILE A 208 -13.97 -8.30 -3.33
CA ILE A 208 -13.02 -8.05 -2.24
C ILE A 208 -13.58 -6.94 -1.36
N PRO A 209 -13.88 -7.24 -0.09
CA PRO A 209 -14.39 -6.24 0.82
C PRO A 209 -13.35 -5.14 1.03
N ARG A 210 -13.84 -3.90 0.93
CA ARG A 210 -13.11 -2.72 1.38
C ARG A 210 -13.15 -2.71 2.91
N PRO A 211 -12.04 -2.40 3.60
CA PRO A 211 -12.04 -2.33 5.05
C PRO A 211 -13.04 -1.30 5.59
N ASP A 212 -13.56 -1.56 6.79
CA ASP A 212 -14.29 -0.53 7.54
C ASP A 212 -13.34 0.60 7.92
N ASP A 213 -13.75 1.83 7.68
CA ASP A 213 -12.96 3.03 8.00
C ASP A 213 -13.57 3.86 9.12
N ALA A 214 -14.66 3.39 9.75
CA ALA A 214 -15.32 4.11 10.83
C ALA A 214 -14.35 4.45 11.97
N TYR A 215 -13.55 3.48 12.42
CA TYR A 215 -12.58 3.69 13.48
C TYR A 215 -11.41 4.57 13.02
N LEU A 216 -10.86 4.31 11.83
CA LEU A 216 -9.81 5.17 11.24
C LEU A 216 -10.24 6.63 11.16
N ARG A 217 -11.52 6.90 10.82
CA ARG A 217 -12.13 8.25 10.76
C ARG A 217 -12.14 9.01 12.08
N GLU A 218 -12.03 8.32 13.21
CA GLU A 218 -11.91 8.96 14.52
C GLU A 218 -10.51 9.56 14.72
N TYR A 219 -9.49 9.01 14.04
CA TYR A 219 -8.10 9.46 14.10
C TYR A 219 -7.73 10.42 12.96
N ILE A 220 -8.25 10.19 11.76
CA ILE A 220 -7.93 11.04 10.61
C ILE A 220 -8.69 12.38 10.68
N GLY A 221 -7.96 13.48 10.67
CA GLY A 221 -8.53 14.83 10.76
C GLY A 221 -8.40 15.48 12.13
N LEU A 222 -7.91 14.74 13.14
CA LEU A 222 -7.38 15.34 14.36
C LEU A 222 -6.04 16.04 14.07
N PRO A 223 -5.76 17.19 14.70
CA PRO A 223 -4.41 17.74 14.74
C PRO A 223 -3.42 16.66 15.21
N PRO A 224 -2.18 16.60 14.70
CA PRO A 224 -1.20 15.59 15.12
C PRO A 224 -0.97 15.55 16.64
N ALA A 225 -1.11 16.68 17.34
CA ALA A 225 -0.98 16.76 18.79
C ALA A 225 -2.14 16.12 19.57
N ASP A 226 -3.30 15.94 18.92
CA ASP A 226 -4.50 15.36 19.51
C ASP A 226 -4.76 13.93 19.00
N GLN A 227 -3.92 13.43 18.09
CA GLN A 227 -3.89 12.01 17.76
C GLN A 227 -3.19 11.31 18.93
N PRO A 228 -3.82 10.34 19.60
CA PRO A 228 -3.18 9.60 20.68
C PRO A 228 -1.92 8.92 20.13
N LEU A 229 -0.75 9.47 20.48
CA LEU A 229 0.48 8.69 20.52
C LEU A 229 0.38 7.87 21.79
N ASP A 230 0.59 6.57 21.71
CA ASP A 230 0.73 5.83 22.96
C ASP A 230 1.88 6.41 23.76
N GLU A 231 1.66 6.53 25.07
CA GLU A 231 2.75 6.71 26.01
C GLU A 231 3.69 5.52 25.82
N ALA A 232 4.83 5.77 25.18
CA ALA A 232 5.95 4.83 25.19
C ALA A 232 6.18 4.38 26.64
N PRO A 233 6.51 3.10 26.90
CA PRO A 233 6.89 2.71 28.25
C PRO A 233 8.06 3.59 28.70
N ASP A 234 7.84 4.37 29.77
CA ASP A 234 8.78 5.33 30.35
C ASP A 234 10.23 4.83 30.28
N GLY A 235 11.02 5.39 29.37
CA GLY A 235 12.31 4.78 29.09
C GLY A 235 13.24 5.47 28.10
N HIS A 236 13.12 6.76 27.84
CA HIS A 236 14.23 7.52 27.25
C HIS A 236 14.29 8.94 27.85
N ASP A 237 15.04 9.06 28.94
CA ASP A 237 15.60 10.32 29.40
C ASP A 237 16.66 10.76 28.38
N GLY A 238 16.19 11.31 27.26
CA GLY A 238 17.00 11.98 26.28
C GLY A 238 17.50 13.28 26.89
N THR A 239 18.61 13.20 27.62
CA THR A 239 19.39 14.30 28.20
C THR A 239 19.31 15.58 27.36
N GLY A 240 18.36 16.45 27.72
CA GLY A 240 18.20 17.78 27.19
C GLY A 240 19.28 18.68 27.77
N THR A 241 20.05 19.27 26.88
CA THR A 241 21.19 20.15 27.12
C THR A 241 20.84 21.32 28.06
N ASP A 242 21.52 21.37 29.20
CA ASP A 242 21.58 22.53 30.10
C ASP A 242 22.31 23.68 29.38
N THR A 243 21.59 24.74 29.04
CA THR A 243 22.16 26.07 28.83
C THR A 243 21.16 27.16 29.19
N GLY A 244 21.48 27.89 30.27
CA GLY A 244 20.99 29.23 30.58
C GLY A 244 19.90 29.22 31.67
N GLY A 245 19.98 30.01 32.73
CA GLY A 245 20.87 31.10 33.07
C GLY A 245 20.41 31.65 34.43
N ALA A 246 21.33 32.27 35.16
CA ALA A 246 21.08 32.89 36.44
C ALA A 246 20.00 34.00 36.35
N ASP A 247 19.08 34.03 37.32
CA ASP A 247 18.80 35.24 38.08
C ASP A 247 18.21 34.88 39.45
N GLY A 248 18.60 35.63 40.48
CA GLY A 248 18.28 35.34 41.87
C GLY A 248 16.94 35.92 42.33
N THR A 249 16.53 35.53 43.55
CA THR A 249 16.34 36.46 44.68
C THR A 249 15.63 35.74 45.84
N THR A 250 16.22 35.98 47.00
CA THR A 250 15.84 35.74 48.40
C THR A 250 14.35 35.71 48.77
N GLY A 251 14.00 34.83 49.71
CA GLY A 251 12.81 34.91 50.56
C GLY A 251 12.99 34.06 51.82
N ASP A 252 12.92 34.72 52.96
CA ASP A 252 13.35 34.31 54.31
C ASP A 252 12.30 33.50 55.10
N SER A 253 12.81 32.75 56.09
CA SER A 253 12.23 32.29 57.37
C SER A 253 10.73 32.07 57.54
N SER A 254 10.36 30.90 58.09
CA SER A 254 9.86 30.85 59.47
C SER A 254 9.84 29.43 60.04
N THR A 255 10.45 29.30 61.21
CA THR A 255 10.36 28.18 62.15
C THR A 255 8.96 28.09 62.75
N THR A 256 8.39 26.89 62.89
CA THR A 256 7.44 26.61 63.99
C THR A 256 7.60 25.17 64.46
N THR A 257 8.01 25.08 65.73
CA THR A 257 8.04 23.90 66.59
C THR A 257 6.62 23.55 67.01
N GLY A 258 6.23 22.27 66.97
CA GLY A 258 4.93 21.78 67.41
C GLY A 258 5.01 20.33 67.85
N ASP A 259 4.68 20.10 69.11
CA ASP A 259 4.98 18.96 69.97
C ASP A 259 4.18 17.67 69.67
N THR A 260 4.86 16.55 69.89
CA THR A 260 4.45 15.22 70.40
C THR A 260 2.96 14.95 70.64
N THR A 261 2.44 13.82 70.12
CA THR A 261 1.65 12.86 70.93
C THR A 261 1.73 11.44 70.34
N THR A 262 2.36 10.55 71.11
CA THR A 262 2.34 9.08 70.96
C THR A 262 0.97 8.52 71.33
N THR A 263 0.44 7.56 70.58
CA THR A 263 -0.47 6.51 71.11
C THR A 263 -0.27 5.22 70.32
N THR A 264 0.27 4.22 71.01
CA THR A 264 0.36 2.82 70.60
C THR A 264 -0.92 2.08 70.97
N ALA A 265 -1.43 1.25 70.07
CA ALA A 265 -2.29 0.11 70.41
C ALA A 265 -2.15 -0.96 69.31
N GLY A 266 -1.70 -2.17 69.67
CA GLY A 266 -1.60 -3.34 68.80
C GLY A 266 -0.21 -3.95 68.78
#